data_AF-A0A2J6X8Y6-F1
#
_entry.id   AF-A0A2J6X8Y6-F1
#
_cell.length_a   1.000
_cell.length_b   1.000
_cell.length_c   1.000
_cell.angle_alpha   90.00
_cell.angle_beta   90.00
_cell.angle_gamma   90.00
#
_symmetry.space_group_name_H-M   'P 1'
#
loop_
_entity.id
_entity.type
_entity.pdbx_description
1 polymer ?
#
loop_
_entity_poly.entity_id
_entity_poly.type
_entity_poly.pdbx_seq_one_letter_code
_entity_poly.pdbx_strand_id
1 'polypeptide(L)'
;MPAPNRVYRLQIETISPLCILSGERLYEEVDFYVDPNAKTTYVINSNAALELALQRWVGQQPSPEQQRARLMERKERLERRKQQNMNEIKQFDQSPPRDPRKAEKEKQRLKTEAEKIKQEFDKLRAEWEEFEATGGQGPAVPLELLANSGVSDLLTSKLLTTADFTADSPIVRYSYTGTPEVKTGRSEILACVKDVTDRLYVSGSSLKGALRTVLAWALAPTRAAQQLLTFTNEKDNRKAAAQIERAIFHGRQQQDGKRVSHALLLDVLRTMHIGDSRP
;
A
#
# COMPACT_ATOMS: atom_id res chain seq x y z
N MET A 1 -49.49 -23.06 9.54
CA MET A 1 -48.45 -22.44 8.70
C MET A 1 -47.25 -22.12 9.59
N PRO A 2 -46.01 -22.47 9.21
CA PRO A 2 -44.83 -22.04 9.97
C PRO A 2 -44.83 -20.51 10.06
N ALA A 3 -44.57 -19.97 11.25
CA ALA A 3 -44.52 -18.53 11.44
C ALA A 3 -43.48 -17.93 10.47
N PRO A 4 -43.80 -16.82 9.78
CA PRO A 4 -42.85 -16.20 8.86
C PRO A 4 -41.56 -15.84 9.60
N ASN A 5 -40.41 -16.08 8.96
CA ASN A 5 -39.11 -15.64 9.47
C ASN A 5 -39.20 -14.15 9.79
N ARG A 6 -39.05 -13.78 11.06
CA ARG A 6 -39.04 -12.39 11.47
C ARG A 6 -37.68 -11.79 11.19
N VAL A 7 -37.65 -10.84 10.26
CA VAL A 7 -36.43 -10.10 9.93
C VAL A 7 -36.42 -8.80 10.72
N TYR A 8 -35.33 -8.56 11.43
CA TYR A 8 -35.11 -7.33 12.18
C TYR A 8 -33.91 -6.60 11.58
N ARG A 9 -34.03 -5.29 11.40
CA ARG A 9 -32.88 -4.44 11.06
C ARG A 9 -32.24 -3.97 12.35
N LEU A 10 -30.98 -4.34 12.55
CA LEU A 10 -30.18 -3.89 13.69
C LEU A 10 -29.30 -2.73 13.22
N GLN A 11 -29.24 -1.67 14.02
CA GLN A 11 -28.22 -0.63 13.92
C GLN A 11 -27.31 -0.76 15.14
N ILE A 12 -26.01 -0.83 14.91
CA ILE A 12 -25.00 -0.87 15.96
C ILE A 12 -24.21 0.42 15.86
N GLU A 13 -24.12 1.11 16.98
CA GLU A 13 -23.26 2.29 17.13
C GLU A 13 -22.13 1.91 18.07
N THR A 14 -20.91 2.27 17.68
CA THR A 14 -19.71 1.94 18.43
C THR A 14 -19.13 3.22 19.04
N ILE A 15 -18.68 3.12 20.29
CA ILE A 15 -18.07 4.26 21.00
C ILE A 15 -16.63 4.51 20.48
N SER A 16 -16.00 3.47 19.93
CA SER A 16 -14.70 3.50 19.28
C SER A 16 -14.78 2.87 17.88
N PRO A 17 -13.80 3.13 16.99
CA PRO A 17 -13.69 2.38 15.75
C PRO A 17 -13.66 0.88 16.03
N LEU A 18 -14.57 0.13 15.41
CA LEU A 18 -14.62 -1.32 15.50
C LEU A 18 -14.03 -1.89 14.23
N CYS A 19 -13.02 -2.73 14.37
CA CYS A 19 -12.47 -3.52 13.26
C CYS A 19 -12.37 -4.99 13.67
N ILE A 20 -12.51 -5.87 12.68
CA ILE A 20 -12.21 -7.29 12.83
C ILE A 20 -10.89 -7.53 12.15
N LEU A 21 -9.96 -8.18 12.85
CA LEU A 21 -8.64 -8.47 12.33
C LEU A 21 -8.65 -9.79 11.57
N SER A 22 -7.98 -9.84 10.42
CA SER A 22 -7.81 -11.08 9.63
C SER A 22 -6.68 -11.96 10.17
N GLY A 23 -5.76 -11.37 10.94
CA GLY A 23 -4.55 -12.03 11.44
C GLY A 23 -3.34 -11.88 10.51
N GLU A 24 -3.54 -11.37 9.30
CA GLU A 24 -2.44 -10.99 8.42
C GLU A 24 -1.70 -9.77 8.97
N ARG A 25 -0.40 -9.69 8.69
CA ARG A 25 0.44 -8.56 9.08
C ARG A 25 0.68 -7.66 7.89
N LEU A 26 0.58 -6.37 8.14
CA LEU A 26 0.90 -5.31 7.18
C LEU A 26 2.17 -4.63 7.63
N TYR A 27 2.98 -4.22 6.66
CA TYR A 27 4.28 -3.61 6.86
C TYR A 27 4.29 -2.14 6.45
N GLU A 28 4.94 -1.32 7.27
CA GLU A 28 5.13 0.10 6.99
C GLU A 28 5.89 0.29 5.67
N GLU A 29 5.56 1.35 4.94
CA GLU A 29 6.11 1.73 3.62
C GLU A 29 5.71 0.81 2.46
N VAL A 30 5.09 -0.34 2.72
CA VAL A 30 4.64 -1.28 1.68
C VAL A 30 3.12 -1.37 1.64
N ASP A 31 2.52 -1.67 2.79
CA ASP A 31 1.08 -1.91 2.94
C ASP A 31 0.36 -0.75 3.61
N PHE A 32 1.08 0.06 4.39
CA PHE A 32 0.53 1.25 5.04
C PHE A 32 1.56 2.36 5.15
N TYR A 33 1.03 3.58 5.24
CA TYR A 33 1.79 4.81 5.42
C TYR A 33 1.28 5.54 6.67
N VAL A 34 2.21 6.06 7.46
CA VAL A 34 1.91 6.86 8.64
C VAL A 34 2.15 8.32 8.31
N ASP A 35 1.10 9.14 8.34
CA ASP A 35 1.25 10.59 8.24
C ASP A 35 1.61 11.16 9.63
N PRO A 36 2.85 11.63 9.84
CA PRO A 36 3.27 12.16 11.13
C PRO A 36 2.55 13.47 11.50
N ASN A 37 2.10 14.24 10.51
CA ASN A 37 1.42 15.51 10.74
C ASN A 37 -0.04 15.29 11.15
N ALA A 38 -0.73 14.42 10.42
CA ALA A 38 -2.13 14.08 10.71
C ALA A 38 -2.30 13.04 11.83
N LYS A 39 -1.19 12.44 12.30
CA LYS A 39 -1.20 11.30 13.25
C LYS A 39 -2.20 10.23 12.83
N THR A 40 -2.19 9.89 11.54
CA THR A 40 -3.15 8.98 10.94
C THR A 40 -2.40 7.90 10.17
N THR A 41 -2.82 6.66 10.36
CA THR A 41 -2.29 5.51 9.63
C THR A 41 -3.23 5.20 8.48
N TYR A 42 -2.71 5.22 7.26
CA TYR A 42 -3.43 4.89 6.03
C TYR A 42 -3.00 3.52 5.54
N VAL A 43 -3.92 2.56 5.48
CA VAL A 43 -3.69 1.29 4.81
C VAL A 43 -3.95 1.47 3.33
N ILE A 44 -2.95 1.15 2.53
CA ILE A 44 -2.91 1.51 1.12
C ILE A 44 -3.21 0.32 0.21
N ASN A 45 -3.80 0.62 -0.93
CA ASN A 45 -3.84 -0.23 -2.10
C ASN A 45 -2.60 0.09 -2.95
N SER A 46 -1.53 -0.70 -2.77
CA SER A 46 -0.25 -0.46 -3.41
C SER A 46 -0.35 -0.50 -4.94
N ASN A 47 -1.28 -1.29 -5.51
CA ASN A 47 -1.52 -1.31 -6.95
C ASN A 47 -2.07 0.04 -7.45
N ALA A 48 -3.09 0.58 -6.78
CA ALA A 48 -3.67 1.88 -7.14
C ALA A 48 -2.66 3.03 -6.94
N ALA A 49 -1.85 2.96 -5.88
CA ALA A 49 -0.79 3.91 -5.62
C ALA A 49 0.27 3.91 -6.74
N LEU A 50 0.73 2.72 -7.14
CA LEU A 50 1.71 2.56 -8.22
C LEU A 50 1.14 2.97 -9.58
N GLU A 51 -0.11 2.64 -9.87
CA GLU A 51 -0.77 3.03 -11.12
C GLU A 51 -0.87 4.56 -11.24
N LEU A 52 -1.28 5.25 -10.16
CA LEU A 52 -1.35 6.71 -10.16
C LEU A 52 0.05 7.35 -10.27
N ALA A 53 1.03 6.80 -9.55
CA ALA A 53 2.41 7.28 -9.61
C ALA A 53 2.99 7.12 -11.03
N LEU A 54 2.76 5.97 -11.67
CA LEU A 54 3.16 5.70 -13.04
C LEU A 54 2.47 6.66 -14.01
N GLN A 55 1.15 6.86 -13.87
CA GLN A 55 0.39 7.78 -14.73
C GLN A 55 0.93 9.21 -14.64
N ARG A 56 1.22 9.70 -13.43
CA ARG A 56 1.81 11.03 -13.23
C ARG A 56 3.22 11.13 -13.78
N TRP A 57 4.03 10.10 -13.58
CA TRP A 57 5.36 10.07 -14.15
C TRP A 57 5.33 10.11 -15.68
N VAL A 58 4.48 9.29 -16.33
CA VAL A 58 4.27 9.31 -17.78
C VAL A 58 3.78 10.68 -18.24
N GLY A 59 2.83 11.29 -17.51
CA GLY A 59 2.32 12.63 -17.80
C GLY A 59 3.35 13.76 -17.66
N GLN A 60 4.40 13.56 -16.84
CA GLN A 60 5.52 14.49 -16.71
C GLN A 60 6.59 14.28 -17.79
N GLN A 61 6.58 13.15 -18.50
CA GLN A 61 7.56 12.90 -19.55
C GLN A 61 7.29 13.81 -20.76
N PRO A 62 8.32 14.48 -21.30
CA PRO A 62 8.18 15.24 -22.53
C PRO A 62 7.78 14.30 -23.67
N SER A 63 6.91 14.77 -24.55
CA SER A 63 6.47 13.98 -25.70
C SER A 63 7.67 13.60 -26.59
N PRO A 64 7.58 12.53 -27.39
CA PRO A 64 8.67 12.12 -28.29
C PRO A 64 9.15 13.28 -29.20
N GLU A 65 8.22 14.13 -29.65
CA GLU A 65 8.51 15.32 -30.45
C GLU A 65 9.26 16.39 -29.65
N GLN A 66 8.83 16.66 -28.42
CA GLN A 66 9.50 17.60 -27.52
C GLN A 66 10.90 17.13 -27.15
N GLN A 67 11.08 15.82 -26.92
CA GLN A 67 12.39 15.21 -26.69
C GLN A 67 13.30 15.37 -27.90
N ARG A 68 12.81 15.04 -29.11
CA ARG A 68 13.55 15.27 -30.36
C ARG A 68 13.97 16.73 -30.53
N ALA A 69 13.03 17.66 -30.33
CA ALA A 69 13.31 19.08 -30.44
C ALA A 69 14.40 19.52 -29.44
N ARG A 70 14.32 19.05 -28.19
CA ARG A 70 15.32 19.34 -27.15
C ARG A 70 16.70 18.80 -27.51
N LEU A 71 16.79 17.56 -28.01
CA LEU A 71 18.05 16.96 -28.43
C LEU A 71 18.64 17.69 -29.65
N MET A 72 17.80 18.09 -30.61
CA MET A 72 18.21 18.90 -31.78
C MET A 72 18.74 20.26 -31.35
N GLU A 73 18.03 20.98 -30.48
CA GLU A 73 18.48 22.28 -29.98
C GLU A 73 19.81 22.15 -29.23
N ARG A 74 19.95 21.10 -28.41
CA ARG A 74 21.20 20.82 -27.69
C ARG A 74 22.35 20.50 -28.65
N LYS A 75 22.09 19.73 -29.72
CA LYS A 75 23.06 19.44 -30.78
C LYS A 75 23.50 20.73 -31.49
N GLU A 76 22.57 21.60 -31.89
CA GLU A 76 22.90 22.87 -32.52
C GLU A 76 23.76 23.77 -31.61
N ARG A 77 23.42 23.86 -30.31
CA ARG A 77 24.22 24.61 -29.33
C ARG A 77 25.64 24.07 -29.23
N LEU A 78 25.80 22.75 -29.23
CA LEU A 78 27.10 22.07 -29.21
C LEU A 78 27.89 22.28 -30.50
N GLU A 79 27.24 22.25 -31.67
CA GLU A 79 27.88 22.56 -32.95
C GLU A 79 28.39 24.00 -33.02
N ARG A 80 27.60 24.97 -32.53
CA ARG A 80 28.03 26.37 -32.42
C ARG A 80 29.23 26.52 -31.48
N ARG A 81 29.22 25.89 -30.30
CA ARG A 81 30.38 25.87 -29.37
C ARG A 81 31.61 25.26 -30.01
N LYS A 82 31.46 24.14 -30.73
CA LYS A 82 32.56 23.48 -31.46
C LYS A 82 33.15 24.40 -32.53
N GLN A 83 32.30 25.07 -33.32
CA GLN A 83 32.74 25.98 -34.36
C GLN A 83 33.48 27.20 -33.77
N GLN A 84 32.98 27.76 -32.65
CA GLN A 84 33.65 28.83 -31.93
C GLN A 84 35.03 28.39 -31.41
N ASN A 85 35.10 27.25 -30.73
CA ASN A 85 36.37 26.72 -30.23
C ASN A 85 37.37 26.43 -31.38
N MET A 86 36.90 25.93 -32.52
CA MET A 86 37.74 25.76 -33.72
C MET A 86 38.26 27.08 -34.28
N ASN A 87 37.41 28.13 -34.31
CA ASN A 87 37.83 29.45 -34.75
C ASN A 87 38.85 30.08 -33.78
N GLU A 88 38.67 29.90 -32.47
CA GLU A 88 39.62 30.34 -31.45
C GLU A 88 40.96 29.62 -31.56
N ILE A 89 40.97 28.30 -31.80
CA ILE A 89 42.20 27.54 -32.06
C ILE A 89 42.91 28.06 -33.31
N LYS A 90 42.17 28.30 -34.41
CA LYS A 90 42.75 28.87 -35.64
C LYS A 90 43.34 30.27 -35.41
N GLN A 91 42.65 31.11 -34.64
CA GLN A 91 43.15 32.45 -34.29
C GLN A 91 44.40 32.38 -33.42
N PHE A 92 44.44 31.46 -32.44
CA PHE A 92 45.60 31.19 -31.61
C PHE A 92 46.81 30.73 -32.44
N ASP A 93 46.59 29.84 -33.42
CA ASP A 93 47.66 29.36 -34.32
C ASP A 93 48.18 30.48 -35.24
N GLN A 94 47.32 31.40 -35.68
CA GLN A 94 47.68 32.54 -36.54
C GLN A 94 48.35 33.68 -35.77
N SER A 95 47.99 33.91 -34.51
CA SER A 95 48.46 35.03 -33.70
C SER A 95 48.59 34.65 -32.23
N PRO A 96 49.61 33.85 -31.88
CA PRO A 96 49.81 33.42 -30.50
C PRO A 96 50.21 34.61 -29.61
N PRO A 97 49.81 34.61 -28.32
CA PRO A 97 50.20 35.65 -27.38
C PRO A 97 51.73 35.79 -27.29
N ARG A 98 52.23 37.04 -27.26
CA ARG A 98 53.67 37.33 -27.11
C ARG A 98 54.29 36.82 -25.80
N ASP A 99 53.49 36.64 -24.75
CA ASP A 99 53.94 36.12 -23.45
C ASP A 99 53.81 34.58 -23.41
N PRO A 100 54.92 33.82 -23.30
CA PRO A 100 54.91 32.37 -23.36
C PRO A 100 54.05 31.72 -22.26
N ARG A 101 53.97 32.32 -21.07
CA ARG A 101 53.14 31.79 -19.97
C ARG A 101 51.64 31.96 -20.26
N LYS A 102 51.25 32.99 -21.00
CA LYS A 102 49.86 33.20 -21.42
C LYS A 102 49.49 32.29 -22.57
N ALA A 103 50.39 32.11 -23.54
CA ALA A 103 50.18 31.19 -24.65
C ALA A 103 49.96 29.74 -24.17
N GLU A 104 50.73 29.29 -23.18
CA GLU A 104 50.60 27.93 -22.64
C GLU A 104 49.28 27.70 -21.89
N LYS A 105 48.86 28.69 -21.09
CA LYS A 105 47.55 28.69 -20.41
C LYS A 105 46.37 28.69 -21.39
N GLU A 106 46.45 29.51 -22.44
CA GLU A 106 45.39 29.61 -23.44
C GLU A 106 45.28 28.33 -24.28
N LYS A 107 46.41 27.73 -24.64
CA LYS A 107 46.47 26.40 -25.28
C LYS A 107 45.87 25.30 -24.41
N GLN A 108 46.15 25.29 -23.10
CA GLN A 108 45.55 24.34 -22.16
C GLN A 108 44.03 24.56 -22.03
N ARG A 109 43.57 25.82 -21.99
CA ARG A 109 42.14 26.15 -21.98
C ARG A 109 41.42 25.63 -23.23
N LEU A 110 41.94 25.89 -24.42
CA LEU A 110 41.33 25.42 -25.68
C LEU A 110 41.30 23.90 -25.78
N LYS A 111 42.36 23.22 -25.32
CA LYS A 111 42.39 21.74 -25.24
C LYS A 111 41.34 21.17 -24.29
N THR A 112 41.28 21.69 -23.07
CA THR A 112 40.29 21.24 -22.07
C THR A 112 38.86 21.52 -22.52
N GLU A 113 38.61 22.65 -23.18
CA GLU A 113 37.31 22.95 -23.76
C GLU A 113 36.97 22.02 -24.93
N ALA A 114 37.94 21.68 -25.79
CA ALA A 114 37.75 20.70 -26.86
C ALA A 114 37.41 19.29 -26.31
N GLU A 115 38.08 18.86 -25.25
CA GLU A 115 37.79 17.60 -24.57
C GLU A 115 36.38 17.59 -23.95
N LYS A 116 35.96 18.68 -23.29
CA LYS A 116 34.60 18.80 -22.77
C LYS A 116 33.54 18.75 -23.87
N ILE A 117 33.76 19.49 -24.97
CA ILE A 117 32.85 19.47 -26.12
C ILE A 117 32.74 18.05 -26.69
N LYS A 118 33.87 17.32 -26.79
CA LYS A 118 33.88 15.93 -27.25
C LYS A 118 33.07 15.02 -26.31
N GLN A 119 33.31 15.10 -25.00
CA GLN A 119 32.56 14.33 -24.00
C GLN A 119 31.05 14.63 -24.03
N GLU A 120 30.67 15.90 -24.21
CA GLU A 120 29.26 16.28 -24.36
C GLU A 120 28.64 15.75 -25.65
N PHE A 121 29.37 15.72 -26.77
CA PHE A 121 28.92 15.09 -28.03
C PHE A 121 28.75 13.58 -27.89
N ASP A 122 29.69 12.90 -27.23
CA ASP A 122 29.60 11.45 -26.99
C ASP A 122 28.38 11.12 -26.13
N LYS A 123 28.09 11.92 -25.09
CA LYS A 123 26.86 11.82 -24.29
C LYS A 123 25.60 12.06 -25.12
N LEU A 124 25.59 13.12 -25.94
CA LEU A 124 24.44 13.44 -26.78
C LEU A 124 24.18 12.34 -27.82
N ARG A 125 25.23 11.71 -28.36
CA ARG A 125 25.10 10.55 -29.24
C ARG A 125 24.48 9.36 -28.51
N ALA A 126 24.96 9.03 -27.32
CA ALA A 126 24.38 7.94 -26.51
C ALA A 126 22.90 8.18 -26.18
N GLU A 127 22.54 9.40 -25.76
CA GLU A 127 21.14 9.79 -25.51
C GLU A 127 20.27 9.69 -26.78
N TRP A 128 20.84 10.00 -27.96
CA TRP A 128 20.12 9.89 -29.24
C TRP A 128 19.91 8.44 -29.67
N GLU A 129 20.93 7.59 -29.51
CA GLU A 129 20.84 6.16 -29.78
C GLU A 129 19.82 5.49 -28.86
N GLU A 130 19.80 5.87 -27.58
CA GLU A 130 18.79 5.42 -26.61
C GLU A 130 17.37 5.87 -27.00
N PHE A 131 17.21 7.15 -27.38
CA PHE A 131 15.94 7.68 -27.87
C PHE A 131 15.42 6.95 -29.12
N GLU A 132 16.29 6.64 -30.09
CA GLU A 132 15.91 5.89 -31.28
C GLU A 132 15.58 4.43 -30.95
N ALA A 133 16.31 3.82 -30.02
CA ALA A 133 16.04 2.45 -29.57
C ALA A 133 14.70 2.31 -28.83
N THR A 134 14.30 3.31 -28.04
CA THR A 134 12.99 3.32 -27.33
C THR A 134 11.84 3.87 -28.17
N GLY A 135 12.09 4.30 -29.42
CA GLY A 135 11.08 4.93 -30.27
C GLY A 135 10.56 6.27 -29.72
N GLY A 136 11.36 6.94 -28.90
CA GLY A 136 11.01 8.19 -28.23
C GLY A 136 10.02 8.07 -27.09
N GLN A 137 9.73 6.84 -26.63
CA GLN A 137 9.21 6.66 -25.29
C GLN A 137 10.30 7.10 -24.31
N GLY A 138 9.94 7.93 -23.33
CA GLY A 138 10.87 8.47 -22.33
C GLY A 138 11.64 7.37 -21.59
N PRO A 139 12.61 7.73 -20.73
CA PRO A 139 13.48 6.78 -20.05
C PRO A 139 12.66 5.66 -19.40
N ALA A 140 13.24 4.45 -19.28
CA ALA A 140 12.61 3.37 -18.53
C ALA A 140 12.12 3.86 -17.15
N VAL A 141 11.02 3.28 -16.67
CA VAL A 141 10.36 3.57 -15.38
C VAL A 141 11.39 4.00 -14.33
N PRO A 142 11.17 5.13 -13.62
CA PRO A 142 12.17 5.73 -12.75
C PRO A 142 12.62 4.72 -11.70
N LEU A 143 13.88 4.85 -11.26
CA LEU A 143 14.44 3.94 -10.25
C LEU A 143 13.60 3.96 -8.98
N GLU A 144 12.97 5.10 -8.65
CA GLU A 144 12.02 5.28 -7.55
C GLU A 144 10.70 4.50 -7.73
N LEU A 145 10.45 3.87 -8.87
CA LEU A 145 9.36 2.91 -9.06
C LEU A 145 9.88 1.46 -9.19
N LEU A 146 11.20 1.28 -9.36
CA LEU A 146 11.84 -0.03 -9.58
C LEU A 146 12.65 -0.54 -8.37
N ALA A 147 13.05 0.33 -7.44
CA ALA A 147 14.07 0.04 -6.43
C ALA A 147 13.53 -0.34 -5.04
N ASN A 148 12.38 -1.02 -4.95
CA ASN A 148 11.71 -1.33 -3.66
C ASN A 148 11.46 -0.09 -2.79
N SER A 149 11.19 1.03 -3.44
CA SER A 149 10.90 2.32 -2.84
C SER A 149 9.57 2.27 -2.08
N GLY A 150 9.55 2.92 -0.92
CA GLY A 150 8.37 3.02 -0.07
C GLY A 150 7.40 4.11 -0.55
N VAL A 151 6.24 4.17 0.11
CA VAL A 151 5.26 5.26 -0.11
C VAL A 151 5.89 6.64 0.14
N SER A 152 6.75 6.75 1.16
CA SER A 152 7.49 7.96 1.48
C SER A 152 8.40 8.43 0.34
N ASP A 153 8.97 7.52 -0.45
CA ASP A 153 9.80 7.86 -1.61
C ASP A 153 8.93 8.40 -2.76
N LEU A 154 7.74 7.83 -2.96
CA LEU A 154 6.76 8.32 -3.94
C LEU A 154 6.23 9.73 -3.59
N LEU A 155 6.08 10.02 -2.30
CA LEU A 155 5.76 11.36 -1.81
C LEU A 155 6.92 12.35 -2.03
N THR A 156 8.15 11.92 -1.73
CA THR A 156 9.36 12.75 -1.88
C THR A 156 9.61 13.13 -3.35
N SER A 157 9.42 12.17 -4.26
CA SER A 157 9.50 12.38 -5.71
C SER A 157 8.31 13.16 -6.30
N LYS A 158 7.30 13.50 -5.48
CA LYS A 158 6.06 14.17 -5.88
C LYS A 158 5.24 13.39 -6.92
N LEU A 159 5.47 12.08 -7.03
CA LEU A 159 4.61 11.19 -7.83
C LEU A 159 3.30 10.93 -7.09
N LEU A 160 3.35 10.87 -5.76
CA LEU A 160 2.20 10.96 -4.89
C LEU A 160 2.25 12.24 -4.05
N THR A 161 1.11 12.64 -3.53
CA THR A 161 0.95 13.78 -2.63
C THR A 161 0.05 13.39 -1.47
N THR A 162 0.14 14.09 -0.34
CA THR A 162 -0.74 13.83 0.82
C THR A 162 -2.23 14.04 0.48
N ALA A 163 -2.54 14.88 -0.50
CA ALA A 163 -3.90 15.09 -0.99
C ALA A 163 -4.50 13.84 -1.67
N ASP A 164 -3.67 12.86 -2.06
CA ASP A 164 -4.13 11.59 -2.63
C ASP A 164 -4.65 10.62 -1.56
N PHE A 165 -4.39 10.88 -0.28
CA PHE A 165 -4.78 10.03 0.85
C PHE A 165 -6.11 10.50 1.45
N THR A 166 -7.15 10.55 0.63
CA THR A 166 -8.52 10.86 1.08
C THR A 166 -9.34 9.58 1.26
N ALA A 167 -10.42 9.64 2.04
CA ALA A 167 -11.28 8.49 2.29
C ALA A 167 -11.94 7.92 1.01
N ASP A 168 -12.16 8.77 0.00
CA ASP A 168 -12.74 8.38 -1.28
C ASP A 168 -11.68 7.97 -2.32
N SER A 169 -10.40 8.03 -1.95
CA SER A 169 -9.30 7.70 -2.85
C SER A 169 -9.19 6.20 -3.07
N PRO A 170 -9.00 5.71 -4.33
CA PRO A 170 -8.75 4.30 -4.59
C PRO A 170 -7.40 3.81 -3.98
N ILE A 171 -6.55 4.74 -3.57
CA ILE A 171 -5.27 4.44 -2.89
C ILE A 171 -5.51 4.03 -1.44
N VAL A 172 -6.53 4.55 -0.76
CA VAL A 172 -6.75 4.30 0.67
C VAL A 172 -7.80 3.23 0.82
N ARG A 173 -7.42 2.08 1.39
CA ARG A 173 -8.35 1.00 1.75
C ARG A 173 -9.15 1.36 2.97
N TYR A 174 -8.44 1.83 3.99
CA TYR A 174 -9.01 2.35 5.23
C TYR A 174 -7.94 3.12 5.98
N SER A 175 -8.38 3.96 6.93
CA SER A 175 -7.50 4.74 7.79
C SER A 175 -7.98 4.69 9.23
N TYR A 176 -7.06 4.84 10.18
CA TYR A 176 -7.40 5.06 11.57
C TYR A 176 -6.47 6.07 12.22
N THR A 177 -7.00 6.80 13.20
CA THR A 177 -6.25 7.78 13.98
C THR A 177 -5.26 7.07 14.90
N GLY A 178 -4.06 7.62 14.99
CA GLY A 178 -2.95 7.08 15.76
C GLY A 178 -1.81 6.60 14.88
N THR A 179 -0.68 6.32 15.53
CA THR A 179 0.54 5.78 14.94
C THR A 179 0.83 4.43 15.58
N PRO A 180 1.20 3.40 14.81
CA PRO A 180 1.54 2.10 15.37
C PRO A 180 2.78 2.18 16.28
N GLU A 181 2.84 1.29 17.26
CA GLU A 181 3.99 1.16 18.14
C GLU A 181 5.15 0.46 17.41
N VAL A 182 6.33 1.08 17.41
CA VAL A 182 7.53 0.52 16.76
C VAL A 182 8.29 -0.34 17.76
N LYS A 183 8.26 -1.67 17.59
CA LYS A 183 9.01 -2.59 18.47
C LYS A 183 10.38 -2.99 17.93
N THR A 184 10.57 -3.04 16.61
CA THR A 184 11.81 -3.55 15.98
C THR A 184 12.13 -2.81 14.70
N GLY A 185 12.41 -1.50 14.80
CA GLY A 185 12.90 -0.67 13.69
C GLY A 185 11.90 -0.39 12.55
N ARG A 186 10.87 -1.22 12.38
CA ARG A 186 9.72 -1.00 11.49
C ARG A 186 8.43 -1.24 12.26
N SER A 187 7.39 -0.50 11.89
CA SER A 187 6.05 -0.69 12.44
C SER A 187 5.36 -1.85 11.73
N GLU A 188 4.59 -2.63 12.48
CA GLU A 188 3.71 -3.68 11.95
C GLU A 188 2.30 -3.46 12.51
N ILE A 189 1.30 -3.67 11.67
CA ILE A 189 -0.12 -3.62 12.07
C ILE A 189 -0.83 -4.88 11.61
N LEU A 190 -1.92 -5.24 12.29
CA LEU A 190 -2.76 -6.35 11.85
C LEU A 190 -3.76 -5.85 10.81
N ALA A 191 -3.89 -6.59 9.71
CA ALA A 191 -4.84 -6.27 8.68
C ALA A 191 -6.28 -6.46 9.19
N CYS A 192 -7.17 -5.61 8.72
CA CYS A 192 -8.60 -5.77 8.94
C CYS A 192 -9.21 -6.71 7.88
N VAL A 193 -10.28 -7.40 8.28
CA VAL A 193 -11.13 -8.19 7.39
C VAL A 193 -11.83 -7.23 6.42
N LYS A 194 -11.82 -7.61 5.13
CA LYS A 194 -12.37 -6.84 4.02
C LYS A 194 -13.20 -7.76 3.13
N ASP A 195 -14.16 -7.19 2.41
CA ASP A 195 -14.92 -7.90 1.40
C ASP A 195 -14.10 -8.13 0.12
N VAL A 196 -14.68 -8.81 -0.85
CA VAL A 196 -14.03 -9.08 -2.16
C VAL A 196 -13.75 -7.83 -2.98
N THR A 197 -14.36 -6.70 -2.60
CA THR A 197 -14.14 -5.37 -3.20
C THR A 197 -13.24 -4.48 -2.35
N ASP A 198 -12.52 -5.07 -1.39
CA ASP A 198 -11.52 -4.42 -0.54
C ASP A 198 -12.10 -3.41 0.47
N ARG A 199 -13.39 -3.55 0.82
CA ARG A 199 -14.07 -2.67 1.79
C ARG A 199 -14.19 -3.31 3.16
N LEU A 200 -14.02 -2.52 4.21
CA LEU A 200 -14.18 -2.99 5.58
C LEU A 200 -15.63 -3.42 5.83
N TYR A 201 -15.81 -4.50 6.58
CA TYR A 201 -17.12 -4.89 7.07
C TYR A 201 -17.00 -5.63 8.42
N VAL A 202 -18.11 -5.69 9.15
CA VAL A 202 -18.24 -6.50 10.35
C VAL A 202 -18.89 -7.83 9.95
N SER A 203 -18.16 -8.93 10.09
CA SER A 203 -18.72 -10.24 9.79
C SER A 203 -19.85 -10.60 10.76
N GLY A 204 -20.92 -11.17 10.20
CA GLY A 204 -22.06 -11.64 10.96
C GLY A 204 -21.68 -12.74 11.95
N SER A 205 -20.65 -13.54 11.63
CA SER A 205 -20.08 -14.54 12.54
C SER A 205 -19.43 -13.91 13.78
N SER A 206 -18.73 -12.79 13.65
CA SER A 206 -18.12 -12.07 14.79
C SER A 206 -19.19 -11.46 15.69
N LEU A 207 -20.20 -10.79 15.13
CA LEU A 207 -21.33 -10.26 15.91
C LEU A 207 -22.12 -11.39 16.59
N LYS A 208 -22.39 -12.47 15.87
CA LYS A 208 -23.04 -13.67 16.41
C LYS A 208 -22.22 -14.30 17.53
N GLY A 209 -20.90 -14.32 17.40
CA GLY A 209 -19.97 -14.77 18.43
C GLY A 209 -20.04 -13.89 19.68
N ALA A 210 -20.03 -12.56 19.53
CA ALA A 210 -20.16 -11.63 20.65
C ALA A 210 -21.50 -11.82 21.40
N LEU A 211 -22.62 -11.93 20.67
CA LEU A 211 -23.93 -12.23 21.26
C LEU A 211 -23.95 -13.60 21.94
N ARG A 212 -23.33 -14.61 21.34
CA ARG A 212 -23.17 -15.93 21.95
C ARG A 212 -22.42 -15.82 23.27
N THR A 213 -21.34 -15.06 23.36
CA THR A 213 -20.59 -14.84 24.61
C THR A 213 -21.47 -14.17 25.68
N VAL A 214 -22.22 -13.13 25.33
CA VAL A 214 -23.13 -12.45 26.28
C VAL A 214 -24.22 -13.41 26.78
N LEU A 215 -24.83 -14.18 25.87
CA LEU A 215 -25.82 -15.19 26.24
C LEU A 215 -25.21 -16.32 27.08
N ALA A 216 -23.99 -16.75 26.77
CA ALA A 216 -23.29 -17.76 27.54
C ALA A 216 -23.07 -17.27 28.98
N TRP A 217 -22.59 -16.03 29.14
CA TRP A 217 -22.40 -15.42 30.45
C TRP A 217 -23.69 -15.39 31.28
N ALA A 218 -24.80 -14.93 30.67
CA ALA A 218 -26.09 -14.82 31.35
C ALA A 218 -26.73 -16.18 31.69
N LEU A 219 -26.57 -17.19 30.81
CA LEU A 219 -27.24 -18.48 30.94
C LEU A 219 -26.39 -19.53 31.65
N ALA A 220 -25.07 -19.40 31.69
CA ALA A 220 -24.18 -20.40 32.29
C ALA A 220 -24.52 -20.75 33.75
N PRO A 221 -24.86 -19.79 34.64
CA PRO A 221 -25.19 -20.12 36.03
C PRO A 221 -26.42 -21.04 36.18
N THR A 222 -27.35 -21.00 35.23
CA THR A 222 -28.59 -21.80 35.30
C THR A 222 -28.52 -23.05 34.43
N ARG A 223 -27.92 -22.97 33.24
CA ARG A 223 -27.91 -24.06 32.26
C ARG A 223 -26.66 -24.94 32.30
N ALA A 224 -25.56 -24.45 32.85
CA ALA A 224 -24.28 -25.17 32.90
C ALA A 224 -23.70 -25.24 34.32
N ALA A 225 -24.53 -25.12 35.36
CA ALA A 225 -24.09 -25.08 36.76
C ALA A 225 -23.20 -26.28 37.14
N GLN A 226 -23.58 -27.49 36.72
CA GLN A 226 -22.80 -28.71 37.00
C GLN A 226 -21.43 -28.68 36.31
N GLN A 227 -21.39 -28.28 35.04
CA GLN A 227 -20.16 -28.19 34.26
C GLN A 227 -19.22 -27.10 34.80
N LEU A 228 -19.77 -25.98 35.29
CA LEU A 228 -19.01 -24.93 35.96
C LEU A 228 -18.36 -25.41 37.26
N LEU A 229 -19.07 -26.22 38.06
CA LEU A 229 -18.53 -26.80 39.30
C LEU A 229 -17.37 -27.77 39.03
N THR A 230 -17.41 -28.49 37.91
CA THR A 230 -16.35 -29.44 37.53
C THR A 230 -15.24 -28.81 36.70
N PHE A 231 -15.39 -27.55 36.26
CA PHE A 231 -14.47 -26.89 35.32
C PHE A 231 -13.03 -26.85 35.83
N THR A 232 -12.82 -26.55 37.11
CA THR A 232 -11.49 -26.47 37.73
C THR A 232 -10.80 -27.82 37.89
N ASN A 233 -11.55 -28.92 37.76
CA ASN A 233 -11.03 -30.28 37.94
C ASN A 233 -10.67 -30.96 36.61
N GLU A 234 -11.10 -30.40 35.47
CA GLU A 234 -10.79 -30.96 34.16
C GLU A 234 -9.37 -30.55 33.73
N LYS A 235 -8.55 -31.53 33.33
CA LYS A 235 -7.18 -31.28 32.84
C LYS A 235 -7.14 -30.65 31.44
N ASP A 236 -8.23 -30.75 30.68
CA ASP A 236 -8.34 -30.22 29.31
C ASP A 236 -9.36 -29.08 29.26
N ASN A 237 -8.83 -27.85 29.23
CA ASN A 237 -9.62 -26.61 29.16
C ASN A 237 -10.51 -26.54 27.91
N ARG A 238 -10.08 -27.11 26.77
CA ARG A 238 -10.88 -27.07 25.54
C ARG A 238 -12.10 -27.97 25.66
N LYS A 239 -11.91 -29.17 26.20
CA LYS A 239 -13.00 -30.12 26.45
C LYS A 239 -13.97 -29.58 27.50
N ALA A 240 -13.47 -28.97 28.58
CA ALA A 240 -14.30 -28.34 29.60
C ALA A 240 -15.15 -27.20 29.03
N ALA A 241 -14.54 -26.29 28.27
CA ALA A 241 -15.26 -25.20 27.60
C ALA A 241 -16.33 -25.72 26.63
N ALA A 242 -16.01 -26.73 25.83
CA ALA A 242 -16.98 -27.34 24.91
C ALA A 242 -18.18 -27.97 25.63
N GLN A 243 -17.99 -28.55 26.83
CA GLN A 243 -19.09 -29.09 27.62
C GLN A 243 -20.02 -28.00 28.15
N ILE A 244 -19.48 -26.89 28.64
CA ILE A 244 -20.25 -25.72 29.07
C ILE A 244 -21.05 -25.16 27.88
N GLU A 245 -20.40 -24.99 26.74
CA GLU A 245 -21.04 -24.46 25.52
C GLU A 245 -22.22 -25.35 25.06
N ARG A 246 -22.01 -26.68 25.07
CA ARG A 246 -23.07 -27.65 24.76
C ARG A 246 -24.24 -27.56 25.73
N ALA A 247 -23.96 -27.46 27.03
CA ALA A 247 -25.01 -27.37 28.06
C ALA A 247 -25.89 -26.12 27.90
N ILE A 248 -25.32 -25.01 27.43
CA ILE A 248 -26.04 -23.74 27.25
C ILE A 248 -26.84 -23.73 25.94
N PHE A 249 -26.20 -24.09 24.83
CA PHE A 249 -26.71 -23.82 23.48
C PHE A 249 -27.30 -25.02 22.75
N HIS A 250 -27.05 -26.26 23.17
CA HIS A 250 -27.68 -27.40 22.50
C HIS A 250 -29.14 -27.57 22.95
N GLY A 251 -30.02 -27.79 21.99
CA GLY A 251 -31.41 -28.13 22.25
C GLY A 251 -31.56 -29.50 22.91
N ARG A 252 -32.72 -29.74 23.53
CA ARG A 252 -33.03 -31.05 24.13
C ARG A 252 -32.99 -32.14 23.06
N GLN A 253 -32.46 -33.32 23.39
CA GLN A 253 -32.57 -34.49 22.53
C GLN A 253 -34.05 -34.76 22.24
N GLN A 254 -34.39 -34.94 20.96
CA GLN A 254 -35.74 -35.39 20.58
C GLN A 254 -35.98 -36.78 21.18
N GLN A 255 -37.17 -36.98 21.76
CA GLN A 255 -37.56 -38.22 22.43
C GLN A 255 -37.55 -39.45 21.50
N ASP A 256 -37.60 -39.28 20.18
CA ASP A 256 -37.79 -40.35 19.19
C ASP A 256 -36.50 -40.95 18.59
N GLY A 257 -35.35 -40.83 19.24
CA GLY A 257 -34.15 -41.59 18.85
C GLY A 257 -33.57 -41.29 17.45
N LYS A 258 -34.13 -40.34 16.70
CA LYS A 258 -33.52 -39.79 15.49
C LYS A 258 -32.27 -39.03 15.91
N ARG A 259 -31.14 -39.74 15.94
CA ARG A 259 -29.82 -39.17 16.17
C ARG A 259 -29.59 -38.06 15.14
N VAL A 260 -29.70 -36.82 15.58
CA VAL A 260 -29.13 -35.70 14.86
C VAL A 260 -27.62 -35.92 14.88
N SER A 261 -27.07 -36.41 13.77
CA SER A 261 -25.68 -36.86 13.69
C SER A 261 -24.67 -35.73 13.82
N HIS A 262 -25.07 -34.49 13.48
CA HIS A 262 -24.21 -33.32 13.55
C HIS A 262 -24.53 -32.42 14.74
N ALA A 263 -23.51 -32.16 15.55
CA ALA A 263 -23.58 -31.22 16.69
C ALA A 263 -24.10 -29.82 16.30
N LEU A 264 -23.79 -29.35 15.09
CA LEU A 264 -24.25 -28.05 14.57
C LEU A 264 -25.79 -27.96 14.44
N LEU A 265 -26.47 -29.08 14.21
CA LEU A 265 -27.93 -29.11 14.10
C LEU A 265 -28.61 -29.09 15.47
N LEU A 266 -27.86 -29.31 16.56
CA LEU A 266 -28.36 -29.21 17.92
C LEU A 266 -28.27 -27.79 18.48
N ASP A 267 -27.42 -26.93 17.92
CA ASP A 267 -27.23 -25.57 18.40
C ASP A 267 -28.48 -24.71 18.14
N VAL A 268 -29.08 -24.18 19.21
CA VAL A 268 -30.28 -23.35 19.14
C VAL A 268 -29.99 -22.01 18.46
N LEU A 269 -28.76 -21.48 18.52
CA LEU A 269 -28.41 -20.24 17.81
C LEU A 269 -28.40 -20.41 16.28
N ARG A 270 -28.57 -21.62 15.74
CA ARG A 270 -28.78 -21.81 14.29
C ARG A 270 -30.06 -21.13 13.78
N THR A 271 -31.04 -20.90 14.65
CA THR A 271 -32.29 -20.20 14.28
C THR A 271 -32.09 -18.69 14.10
N MET A 272 -30.98 -18.15 14.61
CA MET A 272 -30.61 -16.75 14.47
C MET A 272 -29.62 -16.61 13.30
N HIS A 273 -30.05 -15.93 12.25
CA HIS A 273 -29.21 -15.57 11.12
C HIS A 273 -28.79 -14.10 11.26
N ILE A 274 -27.47 -13.87 11.25
CA ILE A 274 -26.88 -12.52 11.28
C ILE A 274 -26.07 -12.39 10.00
N GLY A 275 -26.49 -11.48 9.13
CA GLY A 275 -25.74 -11.13 7.93
C GLY A 275 -24.55 -10.24 8.26
N ASP A 276 -23.62 -10.16 7.32
CA ASP A 276 -22.50 -9.23 7.37
C ASP A 276 -23.01 -7.78 7.35
N SER A 277 -22.27 -6.86 7.98
CA SER A 277 -22.59 -5.45 7.88
C SER A 277 -22.43 -4.96 6.44
N ARG A 278 -23.11 -3.88 6.13
CA ARG A 278 -22.73 -3.09 4.96
C ARG A 278 -21.35 -2.46 5.24
N PRO A 279 -20.52 -2.26 4.21
CA PRO A 279 -19.32 -1.46 4.33
C PRO A 279 -19.63 -0.01 4.71
#